data_AF-A0A2M8NFT3-F1
#
_entry.id   AF-A0A2M8NFT3-F1
#
_cell.length_a   1.000
_cell.length_b   1.000
_cell.length_c   1.000
_cell.angle_alpha   90.00
_cell.angle_beta   90.00
_cell.angle_gamma   90.00
#
_symmetry.space_group_name_H-M   'P 1'
#
loop_
_entity.id
_entity.type
_entity.pdbx_description
1 polymer ?
#
loop_
_entity_poly.entity_id
_entity_poly.type
_entity_poly.pdbx_seq_one_letter_code
_entity_poly.pdbx_strand_id
1 'polypeptide(L)'
;YDPSAAMLAGLKEAVPFRLSDLDYVAHGSTVATNAILERKGARAALLVTQGFRDLLAIGRQNRPELYALHPTLPPPLIGSDCCFEIPERLDHNGVPLIPLDLAETDRILDEIERRHFDAVGVCLLYSYVNPDHERQIRARIVERGIMTHDRVILSSDILPEFREYERASTVALEAYVRPLVDHY
;
A
#
# COMPACT_ATOMS: atom_id res chain seq x y z
N TYR A 1 7.54 -21.21 12.59
CA TYR A 1 6.29 -21.51 13.32
C TYR A 1 5.17 -21.10 12.38
N ASP A 2 4.42 -22.07 11.85
CA ASP A 2 3.36 -21.85 10.87
C ASP A 2 2.02 -21.82 11.63
N PRO A 3 1.39 -20.65 11.81
CA PRO A 3 0.18 -20.56 12.61
C PRO A 3 -1.06 -21.10 11.86
N SER A 4 -0.97 -21.27 10.54
CA SER A 4 -2.02 -21.86 9.69
C SER A 4 -2.17 -23.36 9.94
N ALA A 5 -1.06 -24.05 10.21
CA ALA A 5 -1.06 -25.45 10.65
C ALA A 5 -1.73 -25.65 12.02
N ALA A 6 -1.52 -24.71 12.95
CA ALA A 6 -2.16 -24.74 14.28
C ALA A 6 -3.68 -24.52 14.18
N MET A 7 -4.12 -23.61 13.31
CA MET A 7 -5.55 -23.39 13.05
C MET A 7 -6.22 -24.64 12.47
N LEU A 8 -5.62 -25.26 11.44
CA LEU A 8 -6.16 -26.47 10.82
C LEU A 8 -6.21 -27.66 11.79
N ALA A 9 -5.21 -27.79 12.67
CA ALA A 9 -5.22 -28.79 13.74
C ALA A 9 -6.37 -28.54 14.72
N GLY A 10 -6.52 -27.29 15.19
CA GLY A 10 -7.62 -26.90 16.08
C GLY A 10 -9.00 -27.10 15.44
N LEU A 11 -9.16 -26.82 14.14
CA LEU A 11 -10.43 -27.03 13.43
C LEU A 11 -10.80 -28.52 13.37
N LYS A 12 -9.80 -29.40 13.14
CA LYS A 12 -9.99 -30.86 13.11
C LYS A 12 -10.29 -31.45 14.48
N GLU A 13 -9.76 -30.88 15.55
CA GLU A 13 -10.03 -31.34 16.93
C GLU A 13 -11.37 -30.81 17.46
N ALA A 14 -11.71 -29.55 17.16
CA ALA A 14 -12.86 -28.89 17.76
C ALA A 14 -14.20 -29.32 17.19
N VAL A 15 -14.25 -29.83 15.94
CA VAL A 15 -15.54 -30.15 15.30
C VAL A 15 -15.49 -31.39 14.39
N PRO A 16 -16.38 -32.38 14.58
CA PRO A 16 -16.43 -33.59 13.78
C PRO A 16 -17.30 -33.38 12.52
N PHE A 17 -16.94 -32.44 11.65
CA PHE A 17 -17.55 -32.31 10.32
C PHE A 17 -16.49 -32.39 9.22
N ARG A 18 -16.92 -32.69 7.99
CA ARG A 18 -16.02 -32.63 6.83
C ARG A 18 -15.83 -31.17 6.47
N LEU A 19 -14.64 -30.78 6.00
CA LEU A 19 -14.37 -29.42 5.53
C LEU A 19 -15.36 -28.97 4.43
N SER A 20 -15.96 -29.93 3.71
CA SER A 20 -17.02 -29.72 2.72
C SER A 20 -18.33 -29.17 3.27
N ASP A 21 -18.54 -29.24 4.58
CA ASP A 21 -19.80 -28.88 5.24
C ASP A 21 -19.74 -27.44 5.82
N LEU A 22 -18.62 -26.73 5.61
CA LEU A 22 -18.40 -25.37 6.06
C LEU A 22 -18.83 -24.36 4.98
N ASP A 23 -19.85 -23.56 5.29
CA ASP A 23 -20.29 -22.46 4.42
C ASP A 23 -19.39 -21.22 4.52
N TYR A 24 -18.75 -21.00 5.67
CA TYR A 24 -17.93 -19.81 5.94
C TYR A 24 -16.89 -20.07 7.04
N VAL A 25 -15.69 -19.52 6.85
CA VAL A 25 -14.62 -19.53 7.85
C VAL A 25 -14.12 -18.10 8.03
N ALA A 26 -14.19 -17.60 9.26
CA ALA A 26 -13.56 -16.36 9.66
C ALA A 26 -12.26 -16.65 10.42
N HIS A 27 -11.14 -16.15 9.92
CA HIS A 27 -9.85 -16.23 10.58
C HIS A 27 -9.37 -14.84 11.00
N GLY A 28 -9.15 -14.67 12.30
CA GLY A 28 -8.54 -13.46 12.86
C GLY A 28 -7.10 -13.74 13.26
N SER A 29 -6.16 -12.99 12.70
CA SER A 29 -4.73 -13.10 13.02
C SER A 29 -4.17 -11.77 13.51
N THR A 30 -3.22 -11.83 14.45
CA THR A 30 -2.49 -10.67 14.96
C THR A 30 -1.20 -10.39 14.19
N VAL A 31 -0.90 -11.17 13.15
CA VAL A 31 0.34 -11.06 12.35
C VAL A 31 0.50 -9.65 11.76
N ALA A 32 -0.54 -9.10 11.13
CA ALA A 32 -0.48 -7.76 10.56
C ALA A 32 -0.25 -6.69 11.63
N THR A 33 -1.02 -6.73 12.73
CA THR A 33 -0.90 -5.75 13.83
C THR A 33 0.49 -5.79 14.48
N ASN A 34 1.03 -6.99 14.72
CA ASN A 34 2.37 -7.14 15.30
C ASN A 34 3.46 -6.69 14.33
N ALA A 35 3.33 -6.97 13.03
CA ALA A 35 4.28 -6.50 12.03
C ALA A 35 4.37 -4.97 11.99
N ILE A 36 3.24 -4.27 12.16
CA ILE A 36 3.18 -2.81 12.23
C ILE A 36 3.84 -2.30 13.51
N LEU A 37 3.46 -2.85 14.67
CA LEU A 37 3.98 -2.44 15.98
C LEU A 37 5.49 -2.67 16.10
N GLU A 38 5.98 -3.79 15.60
CA GLU A 38 7.40 -4.15 15.63
C GLU A 38 8.20 -3.57 14.46
N ARG A 39 7.53 -2.89 13.51
CA ARG A 39 8.12 -2.43 12.24
C ARG A 39 8.88 -3.52 11.48
N LYS A 40 8.28 -4.70 11.41
CA LYS A 40 8.78 -5.87 10.67
C LYS A 40 7.88 -6.16 9.47
N GLY A 41 7.46 -5.12 8.76
CA GLY A 41 6.72 -5.22 7.50
C GLY A 41 7.60 -5.54 6.30
N ALA A 42 6.94 -5.69 5.16
CA ALA A 42 7.56 -5.80 3.86
C ALA A 42 8.23 -4.48 3.44
N ARG A 43 9.26 -4.57 2.60
CA ARG A 43 9.93 -3.40 2.04
C ARG A 43 9.10 -2.86 0.89
N ALA A 44 8.26 -1.87 1.17
CA ALA A 44 7.33 -1.30 0.19
C ALA A 44 7.82 0.04 -0.39
N ALA A 45 7.45 0.30 -1.64
CA ALA A 45 7.57 1.61 -2.29
C ALA A 45 6.20 2.29 -2.40
N LEU A 46 6.19 3.62 -2.49
CA LEU A 46 4.97 4.40 -2.74
C LEU A 46 5.15 5.29 -3.98
N LEU A 47 4.28 5.13 -4.96
CA LEU A 47 4.16 6.00 -6.12
C LEU A 47 3.12 7.09 -5.82
N VAL A 48 3.51 8.35 -5.96
CA VAL A 48 2.67 9.51 -5.70
C VAL A 48 2.75 10.50 -6.84
N THR A 49 1.75 11.37 -6.98
CA THR A 49 1.81 12.51 -7.92
C THR A 49 3.05 13.38 -7.65
N GLN A 50 3.69 13.89 -8.70
CA GLN A 50 4.85 14.77 -8.57
C GLN A 50 4.58 15.97 -7.64
N GLY A 51 5.53 16.24 -6.74
CA GLY A 51 5.44 17.23 -5.67
C GLY A 51 4.87 16.69 -4.35
N PHE A 52 4.49 15.41 -4.28
CA PHE A 52 3.89 14.78 -3.09
C PHE A 52 4.79 13.73 -2.44
N ARG A 53 6.10 13.69 -2.77
CA ARG A 53 7.07 12.74 -2.20
C ARG A 53 6.99 12.62 -0.68
N ASP A 54 6.90 13.76 0.01
CA ASP A 54 6.92 13.84 1.47
C ASP A 54 5.53 13.75 2.12
N LEU A 55 4.49 13.36 1.37
CA LEU A 55 3.10 13.32 1.85
C LEU A 55 2.94 12.58 3.18
N LEU A 56 3.56 11.40 3.32
CA LEU A 56 3.49 10.61 4.56
C LEU A 56 4.27 11.24 5.72
N ALA A 57 5.41 11.87 5.42
CA ALA A 57 6.28 12.49 6.41
C ALA A 57 5.68 13.79 6.96
N ILE A 58 5.08 14.61 6.10
CA ILE A 58 4.37 15.84 6.48
C ILE A 58 3.09 15.50 7.24
N GLY A 59 2.38 14.48 6.76
CA GLY A 59 1.09 14.06 7.29
C GLY A 59 0.08 15.19 7.37
N ARG A 60 -0.68 15.23 8.47
CA ARG A 60 -1.65 16.31 8.76
C ARG A 60 -1.06 17.45 9.58
N GLN A 61 0.24 17.41 9.90
CA GLN A 61 0.89 18.33 10.84
C GLN A 61 0.15 18.45 12.19
N ASN A 62 -0.58 17.39 12.58
CA ASN A 62 -1.20 17.30 13.89
C ASN A 62 -0.09 17.37 14.95
N ARG A 63 -0.28 18.15 16.02
CA ARG A 63 0.67 18.25 17.13
C ARG A 63 0.22 17.32 18.25
N PRO A 64 0.88 16.16 18.46
CA PRO A 64 0.52 15.25 19.55
C PRO A 64 0.74 15.93 20.91
N GLU A 65 1.81 16.72 21.00
CA GLU A 65 2.15 17.56 22.15
C GLU A 65 2.07 19.04 21.73
N LEU A 66 0.92 19.68 22.00
CA LEU A 66 0.62 21.04 21.52
C LEU A 66 1.69 22.09 21.88
N TYR A 67 2.36 21.89 23.03
CA TYR A 67 3.34 22.82 23.60
C TYR A 67 4.80 22.41 23.38
N ALA A 68 5.07 21.27 22.74
CA ALA A 68 6.44 20.89 22.40
C ALA A 68 6.97 21.81 21.29
N LEU A 69 8.03 22.58 21.58
CA LEU A 69 8.67 23.47 20.59
C LEU A 69 9.43 22.69 19.50
N HIS A 70 9.94 21.51 19.86
CA HIS A 70 10.66 20.61 18.97
C HIS A 70 10.06 19.19 19.06
N PRO A 71 8.87 18.96 18.47
CA PRO A 71 8.24 17.66 18.52
C PRO A 71 9.04 16.65 17.67
N THR A 72 9.26 15.46 18.21
CA THR A 72 9.81 14.32 17.47
C THR A 72 8.65 13.48 16.95
N LEU A 73 8.41 13.51 15.64
CA LEU A 73 7.39 12.65 15.02
C LEU A 73 7.97 11.26 14.73
N PRO A 74 7.18 10.18 14.91
CA PRO A 74 7.60 8.87 14.48
C PRO A 74 7.79 8.86 12.95
N PRO A 75 8.82 8.17 12.43
CA PRO A 75 9.01 8.09 10.98
C PRO A 75 7.82 7.36 10.32
N PRO A 76 7.45 7.69 9.08
CA PRO A 76 6.40 6.97 8.36
C PRO A 76 6.78 5.50 8.13
N LEU A 77 5.80 4.66 7.76
CA LEU A 77 6.04 3.25 7.41
C LEU A 77 6.87 3.11 6.13
N ILE A 78 6.58 3.95 5.14
CA ILE A 78 7.37 4.09 3.91
C ILE A 78 8.05 5.47 3.98
N GLY A 79 9.39 5.47 4.01
CA GLY A 79 10.20 6.69 4.04
C GLY A 79 10.18 7.43 2.71
N SER A 80 10.47 8.74 2.73
CA SER A 80 10.52 9.58 1.52
C SER A 80 11.55 9.11 0.48
N ASP A 81 12.57 8.37 0.90
CA ASP A 81 13.56 7.72 0.04
C ASP A 81 12.99 6.51 -0.73
N CYS A 82 11.86 5.98 -0.28
CA CYS A 82 11.08 4.92 -0.92
C CYS A 82 9.78 5.44 -1.55
N CYS A 83 9.60 6.77 -1.59
CA CYS A 83 8.53 7.44 -2.33
C CYS A 83 9.05 7.93 -3.68
N PHE A 84 8.32 7.62 -4.76
CA PHE A 84 8.65 8.04 -6.11
C PHE A 84 7.52 8.85 -6.72
N GLU A 85 7.90 9.86 -7.47
CA GLU A 85 7.00 10.87 -8.02
C GLU A 85 6.69 10.55 -9.48
N ILE A 86 5.42 10.31 -9.78
CA ILE A 86 4.91 10.14 -11.13
C ILE A 86 4.55 11.53 -11.70
N PRO A 87 5.01 11.89 -12.91
CA PRO A 87 4.75 13.18 -13.53
C PRO A 87 3.37 13.22 -14.21
N GLU A 88 2.30 13.01 -13.44
CA GLU A 88 0.91 13.14 -13.92
C GLU A 88 0.14 14.19 -13.11
N ARG A 89 -1.00 14.65 -13.62
CA ARG A 89 -1.89 15.51 -12.86
C ARG A 89 -3.32 15.43 -13.36
N LEU A 90 -4.25 15.24 -12.44
CA LEU A 90 -5.68 15.38 -12.68
C LEU A 90 -6.18 16.68 -12.04
N ASP A 91 -7.21 17.29 -12.62
CA ASP A 91 -8.01 18.31 -11.95
C ASP A 91 -9.04 17.68 -10.99
N HIS A 92 -9.80 18.53 -10.30
CA HIS A 92 -10.81 18.08 -9.33
C HIS A 92 -12.01 17.35 -9.97
N ASN A 93 -12.19 17.43 -11.29
CA ASN A 93 -13.20 16.69 -12.04
C ASN A 93 -12.65 15.37 -12.60
N GLY A 94 -11.39 15.04 -12.32
CA GLY A 94 -10.72 13.85 -12.84
C GLY A 94 -10.24 14.00 -14.29
N VAL A 95 -10.22 15.22 -14.83
CA VAL A 95 -9.71 15.49 -16.19
C VAL A 95 -8.18 15.60 -16.13
N PRO A 96 -7.43 14.90 -17.00
CA PRO A 96 -5.98 15.03 -17.06
C PRO A 96 -5.54 16.46 -17.46
N LEU A 97 -4.88 17.14 -16.53
CA LEU A 97 -4.13 18.38 -16.79
C LEU A 97 -2.73 18.07 -17.34
N ILE A 98 -2.12 17.03 -16.79
CA ILE A 98 -0.87 16.43 -17.27
C ILE A 98 -1.18 14.94 -17.46
N PRO A 99 -1.15 14.42 -18.70
CA PRO A 99 -1.40 13.00 -18.94
C PRO A 99 -0.31 12.16 -18.30
N LEU A 100 -0.62 10.89 -17.99
CA LEU A 100 0.39 9.94 -17.53
C LEU A 100 1.45 9.73 -18.63
N ASP A 101 2.69 10.10 -18.33
CA ASP A 101 3.83 9.78 -19.19
C ASP A 101 4.33 8.37 -18.89
N LEU A 102 3.99 7.42 -19.77
CA LEU A 102 4.41 6.03 -19.62
C LEU A 102 5.93 5.84 -19.77
N ALA A 103 6.62 6.68 -20.54
CA ALA A 103 8.05 6.57 -20.73
C ALA A 103 8.82 7.04 -19.48
N GLU A 104 8.35 8.10 -18.83
CA GLU A 104 8.92 8.51 -17.53
C GLU A 104 8.56 7.50 -16.44
N THR A 105 7.31 7.03 -16.43
CA THR A 105 6.86 5.99 -15.50
C THR A 105 7.76 4.76 -15.62
N ASP A 106 8.09 4.32 -16.82
CA ASP A 106 8.98 3.18 -17.04
C ASP A 106 10.38 3.38 -16.43
N ARG A 107 10.95 4.59 -16.47
CA ARG A 107 12.24 4.88 -15.81
C ARG A 107 12.16 4.79 -14.30
N ILE A 108 11.05 5.24 -13.72
CA ILE A 108 10.80 5.13 -12.27
C ILE A 108 10.64 3.65 -11.88
N LEU A 109 9.94 2.88 -12.72
CA LEU A 109 9.79 1.44 -12.54
C LEU A 109 11.13 0.69 -12.65
N ASP A 110 12.06 1.13 -13.52
CA ASP A 110 13.43 0.57 -13.57
C ASP A 110 14.15 0.73 -12.22
N GLU A 111 13.97 1.88 -11.56
CA GLU A 111 14.52 2.09 -10.22
C GLU A 111 13.86 1.20 -9.17
N ILE A 112 12.54 1.04 -9.22
CA ILE A 112 11.80 0.16 -8.31
C ILE A 112 12.26 -1.29 -8.46
N GLU A 113 12.38 -1.77 -9.69
CA GLU A 113 12.84 -3.13 -10.00
C GLU A 113 14.25 -3.37 -9.44
N ARG A 114 15.17 -2.44 -9.72
CA ARG A 114 16.57 -2.51 -9.27
C ARG A 114 16.73 -2.40 -7.75
N ARG A 115 15.75 -1.82 -7.05
CA ARG A 115 15.76 -1.72 -5.58
C ARG A 115 15.11 -2.92 -4.91
N HIS A 116 14.46 -3.83 -5.63
CA HIS A 116 13.85 -5.05 -5.12
C HIS A 116 12.89 -4.78 -3.94
N PHE A 117 11.84 -4.02 -4.19
CA PHE A 117 10.73 -3.87 -3.25
C PHE A 117 9.86 -5.13 -3.25
N ASP A 118 9.15 -5.38 -2.14
CA ASP A 118 8.23 -6.52 -1.98
C ASP A 118 6.82 -6.18 -2.46
N ALA A 119 6.44 -4.90 -2.37
CA ALA A 119 5.15 -4.36 -2.82
C ALA A 119 5.27 -2.89 -3.23
N VAL A 120 4.31 -2.43 -4.04
CA VAL A 120 4.18 -1.03 -4.48
C VAL A 120 2.78 -0.52 -4.16
N GLY A 121 2.70 0.54 -3.38
CA GLY A 121 1.50 1.36 -3.26
C GLY A 121 1.46 2.44 -4.33
N VAL A 122 0.27 2.76 -4.85
CA VAL A 122 0.05 3.88 -5.78
C VAL A 122 -1.05 4.78 -5.23
N CYS A 123 -0.71 6.04 -4.98
CA CYS A 123 -1.63 7.05 -4.48
C CYS A 123 -1.46 8.37 -5.22
N LEU A 124 -2.22 8.53 -6.29
CA LEU A 124 -2.25 9.75 -7.10
C LEU A 124 -3.36 10.70 -6.62
N LEU A 125 -3.19 11.99 -6.86
CA LEU A 125 -4.21 12.98 -6.57
C LEU A 125 -5.44 12.77 -7.45
N TYR A 126 -6.62 12.93 -6.85
CA TYR A 126 -7.91 12.75 -7.51
C TYR A 126 -8.14 11.37 -8.15
N SER A 127 -7.33 10.35 -7.83
CA SER A 127 -7.56 9.00 -8.34
C SER A 127 -8.84 8.34 -7.80
N TYR A 128 -9.42 8.88 -6.73
CA TYR A 128 -10.77 8.51 -6.28
C TYR A 128 -11.88 9.01 -7.22
N VAL A 129 -11.61 10.03 -8.04
CA VAL A 129 -12.52 10.55 -9.08
C VAL A 129 -12.27 9.83 -10.40
N ASN A 130 -11.00 9.73 -10.80
CA ASN A 130 -10.59 9.04 -12.02
C ASN A 130 -9.41 8.11 -11.73
N PRO A 131 -9.64 6.79 -11.63
CA PRO A 131 -8.61 5.81 -11.26
C PRO A 131 -7.71 5.38 -12.43
N ASP A 132 -7.91 5.91 -13.64
CA ASP A 132 -7.27 5.37 -14.84
C ASP A 132 -5.74 5.38 -14.79
N HIS A 133 -5.11 6.47 -14.31
CA HIS A 133 -3.65 6.53 -14.22
C HIS A 133 -3.10 5.48 -13.24
N GLU A 134 -3.75 5.26 -12.10
CA GLU A 134 -3.35 4.23 -11.14
C GLU A 134 -3.46 2.82 -11.74
N ARG A 135 -4.56 2.56 -12.46
CA ARG A 135 -4.79 1.28 -13.13
C ARG A 135 -3.77 1.03 -14.23
N GLN A 136 -3.42 2.05 -15.00
CA GLN A 136 -2.37 1.97 -16.04
C GLN A 136 -1.00 1.69 -15.42
N ILE A 137 -0.64 2.35 -14.32
CA ILE A 137 0.62 2.07 -13.59
C ILE A 137 0.66 0.62 -13.13
N ARG A 138 -0.43 0.10 -12.52
CA ARG A 138 -0.49 -1.31 -12.12
C ARG A 138 -0.37 -2.26 -13.30
N ALA A 139 -1.12 -2.01 -14.37
CA ALA A 139 -1.03 -2.81 -15.58
C ALA A 139 0.41 -2.86 -16.09
N ARG A 140 1.09 -1.69 -16.13
CA ARG A 140 2.49 -1.59 -16.57
C ARG A 140 3.45 -2.39 -15.70
N ILE A 141 3.32 -2.32 -14.36
CA ILE A 141 4.14 -3.09 -13.42
C ILE A 141 3.97 -4.59 -13.64
N VAL A 142 2.74 -5.05 -13.84
CA VAL A 142 2.39 -6.46 -14.05
C VAL A 142 2.86 -6.95 -15.42
N GLU A 143 2.62 -6.17 -16.49
CA GLU A 143 3.05 -6.48 -17.86
C GLU A 143 4.57 -6.62 -17.97
N ARG A 144 5.31 -5.81 -17.22
CA ARG A 144 6.78 -5.88 -17.13
C ARG A 144 7.29 -7.03 -16.26
N GLY A 145 6.41 -7.70 -15.52
CA GLY A 145 6.79 -8.79 -14.61
C GLY A 145 7.56 -8.33 -13.37
N ILE A 146 7.51 -7.04 -13.02
CA ILE A 146 8.21 -6.50 -11.84
C ILE A 146 7.55 -7.06 -10.57
N MET A 147 6.21 -7.11 -10.55
CA MET A 147 5.41 -7.62 -9.44
C MET A 147 4.13 -8.26 -9.94
N THR A 148 3.55 -9.13 -9.11
CA THR A 148 2.22 -9.68 -9.31
C THR A 148 1.14 -8.64 -8.97
N HIS A 149 -0.09 -8.86 -9.46
CA HIS A 149 -1.19 -7.90 -9.32
C HIS A 149 -1.54 -7.59 -7.84
N ASP A 150 -1.50 -8.59 -6.97
CA ASP A 150 -1.73 -8.53 -5.52
C ASP A 150 -0.71 -7.67 -4.76
N ARG A 151 0.51 -7.54 -5.31
CA ARG A 151 1.60 -6.73 -4.76
C ARG A 151 1.57 -5.28 -5.21
N VAL A 152 0.61 -4.89 -6.06
CA VAL A 152 0.39 -3.51 -6.48
C VAL A 152 -0.92 -2.98 -5.92
N ILE A 153 -0.82 -2.11 -4.91
CA ILE A 153 -1.94 -1.61 -4.13
C ILE A 153 -2.36 -0.26 -4.67
N LEU A 154 -3.59 -0.14 -5.15
CA LEU A 154 -4.13 1.13 -5.65
C LEU A 154 -4.97 1.82 -4.58
N SER A 155 -4.72 3.11 -4.38
CA SER A 155 -5.49 3.93 -3.45
C SER A 155 -6.94 4.10 -3.87
N SER A 156 -7.22 4.03 -5.17
CA SER A 156 -8.58 4.00 -5.73
C SER A 156 -9.33 2.70 -5.49
N ASP A 157 -8.65 1.58 -5.23
CA ASP A 157 -9.30 0.30 -4.92
C ASP A 157 -9.47 0.11 -3.40
N ILE A 158 -8.55 0.65 -2.59
CA ILE A 158 -8.54 0.49 -1.12
C ILE A 158 -9.41 1.52 -0.40
N LEU A 159 -9.22 2.81 -0.70
CA LEU A 159 -9.92 3.91 -0.03
C LEU A 159 -10.24 5.02 -1.05
N PRO A 160 -11.28 4.88 -1.88
CA PRO A 160 -11.64 5.87 -2.90
C PRO A 160 -12.40 7.07 -2.32
N GLU A 161 -11.78 7.78 -1.38
CA GLU A 161 -12.39 8.94 -0.71
C GLU A 161 -11.64 10.25 -0.96
N PHE A 162 -12.29 11.39 -0.69
CA PHE A 162 -11.59 12.67 -0.75
C PHE A 162 -10.57 12.75 0.39
N ARG A 163 -9.36 13.26 0.06
CA ARG A 163 -8.16 13.49 0.89
C ARG A 163 -7.04 12.47 0.69
N GLU A 164 -5.89 12.98 0.30
CA GLU A 164 -4.73 12.20 -0.14
C GLU A 164 -3.93 11.56 1.01
N TYR A 165 -3.83 12.20 2.19
CA TYR A 165 -3.04 11.66 3.29
C TYR A 165 -3.61 10.34 3.84
N GLU A 166 -4.91 10.31 4.14
CA GLU A 166 -5.57 9.13 4.72
C GLU A 166 -5.50 7.94 3.74
N ARG A 167 -5.62 8.22 2.44
CA ARG A 167 -5.45 7.25 1.37
C ARG A 167 -4.02 6.73 1.26
N ALA A 168 -3.05 7.64 1.19
CA ALA A 168 -1.64 7.27 1.13
C ALA A 168 -1.23 6.47 2.36
N SER A 169 -1.69 6.84 3.55
CA SER A 169 -1.45 6.13 4.81
C SER A 169 -2.01 4.71 4.76
N THR A 170 -3.26 4.55 4.32
CA THR A 170 -3.92 3.24 4.21
C THR A 170 -3.24 2.36 3.17
N VAL A 171 -2.87 2.91 2.01
CA VAL A 171 -2.16 2.19 0.94
C VAL A 171 -0.75 1.80 1.35
N ALA A 172 -0.05 2.69 2.04
CA ALA A 172 1.27 2.40 2.57
C ALA A 172 1.21 1.28 3.62
N LEU A 173 0.21 1.32 4.50
CA LEU A 173 -0.04 0.26 5.48
C LEU A 173 -0.29 -1.07 4.78
N GLU A 174 -1.19 -1.09 3.80
CA GLU A 174 -1.55 -2.30 3.05
C GLU A 174 -0.35 -2.87 2.28
N ALA A 175 0.41 -2.03 1.58
CA ALA A 175 1.64 -2.45 0.89
C ALA A 175 2.69 -3.00 1.87
N TYR A 176 2.76 -2.45 3.09
CA TYR A 176 3.68 -2.88 4.14
C TYR A 176 3.31 -4.25 4.73
N VAL A 177 2.02 -4.61 4.79
CA VAL A 177 1.57 -5.87 5.42
C VAL A 177 1.20 -6.97 4.43
N ARG A 178 0.71 -6.64 3.23
CA ARG A 178 0.19 -7.62 2.25
C ARG A 178 1.19 -8.76 1.99
N PRO A 179 2.48 -8.51 1.67
CA PRO A 179 3.40 -9.60 1.42
C PRO A 179 3.57 -10.54 2.61
N LEU A 180 3.45 -10.07 3.86
CA LEU A 180 3.59 -10.95 5.03
C LEU A 180 2.38 -11.84 5.24
N VAL A 181 1.18 -11.32 4.95
CA VAL A 181 -0.07 -12.08 5.09
C VAL A 181 -0.18 -13.13 3.98
N ASP A 182 0.32 -12.85 2.78
CA ASP A 182 0.30 -13.84 1.69
C ASP A 182 1.22 -15.05 1.95
N HIS A 183 2.26 -14.91 2.77
CA HIS A 183 3.14 -16.01 3.18
C HIS A 183 2.66 -16.76 4.43
N TYR A 184 1.57 -16.29 5.06
CA TYR A 184 0.91 -16.92 6.21
C TYR A 184 -0.19 -17.88 5.73
#